data_AF-A0A177YH09-F1
#
_entry.id   AF-A0A177YH09-F1
#
_cell.length_a   1.000
_cell.length_b   1.000
_cell.length_c   1.000
_cell.angle_alpha   90.00
_cell.angle_beta   90.00
_cell.angle_gamma   90.00
#
_symmetry.space_group_name_H-M   'P 1'
#
loop_
_entity.id
_entity.type
_entity.pdbx_description
1 polymer ?
#
loop_
_entity_poly.entity_id
_entity_poly.type
_entity_poly.pdbx_seq_one_letter_code
_entity_poly.pdbx_strand_id
1 'polypeptide(L)'
;MLPKSRPVWSVAAALAVGTVGLVGCSSDSGSDEAAADTTTSAAASQAAGGSDPSNEVCAKLQDISDYEMQSMQALAGADPADWPALQSALTAYSSGLAEHYDPAIDVADEQTASDLTKLRDASAAATASAADAPSYEVFNEQSTTSIDVDTAQAAIDASTRVDQYAQSTCGFSINQQ
;
A
#
# COMPACT_ATOMS: atom_id res chain seq x y z
N MET A 1 -17.93 16.94 4.29
CA MET A 1 -17.01 16.03 4.99
C MET A 1 -15.82 15.80 4.07
N LEU A 2 -14.60 16.17 4.48
CA LEU A 2 -13.41 15.79 3.71
C LEU A 2 -13.43 14.27 3.57
N PRO A 3 -13.17 13.68 2.39
CA PRO A 3 -12.81 12.27 2.34
C PRO A 3 -11.59 12.14 3.25
N LYS A 4 -11.76 11.42 4.36
CA LYS A 4 -10.69 11.10 5.29
C LYS A 4 -9.60 10.45 4.44
N SER A 5 -8.48 11.17 4.24
CA SER A 5 -7.36 10.71 3.40
C SER A 5 -7.05 9.28 3.80
N ARG A 6 -7.40 8.34 2.92
CA ARG A 6 -7.10 6.94 3.14
C ARG A 6 -5.58 6.85 2.96
N PRO A 7 -4.82 6.41 3.98
CA PRO A 7 -3.40 6.14 3.80
C PRO A 7 -3.32 5.15 2.65
N VAL A 8 -2.60 5.53 1.60
CA VAL A 8 -2.49 4.71 0.41
C VAL A 8 -1.22 3.90 0.57
N TRP A 9 -1.38 2.62 0.89
CA TRP A 9 -0.28 1.71 1.24
C TRP A 9 0.56 1.22 0.04
N SER A 10 0.14 1.51 -1.19
CA SER A 10 0.89 1.09 -2.38
C SER A 10 1.35 2.31 -3.17
N VAL A 11 2.62 2.30 -3.59
CA VAL A 11 3.20 3.30 -4.50
C VAL A 11 2.35 3.43 -5.77
N ALA A 12 1.78 2.33 -6.28
CA ALA A 12 0.81 2.33 -7.38
C ALA A 12 -0.40 3.23 -7.12
N ALA A 13 -0.96 3.18 -5.92
CA ALA A 13 -2.16 3.94 -5.59
C ALA A 13 -1.79 5.39 -5.19
N ALA A 14 -0.58 5.65 -4.66
CA ALA A 14 -0.07 7.01 -4.47
C ALA A 14 0.13 7.73 -5.81
N LEU A 15 0.63 7.02 -6.83
CA LEU A 15 0.78 7.53 -8.19
C LEU A 15 -0.57 7.70 -8.90
N ALA A 16 -1.54 6.82 -8.67
CA ALA A 16 -2.90 6.93 -9.24
C ALA A 16 -3.71 8.13 -8.69
N VAL A 17 -3.48 8.55 -7.44
CA VAL A 17 -4.16 9.72 -6.84
C VAL A 17 -3.64 11.04 -7.43
N GLY A 18 -2.41 11.08 -7.96
CA GLY A 18 -1.83 12.27 -8.60
C GLY A 18 -2.58 12.76 -9.84
N THR A 19 -3.44 11.93 -10.46
CA THR A 19 -4.16 12.25 -11.71
C THR A 19 -5.64 12.58 -11.55
N VAL A 20 -6.22 12.49 -10.35
CA VAL A 20 -7.62 12.91 -10.15
C VAL A 20 -7.65 14.43 -9.89
N GLY A 21 -7.77 15.17 -10.98
CA GLY A 21 -7.91 16.62 -10.97
C GLY A 21 -9.02 17.10 -10.02
N LEU A 22 -8.66 18.13 -9.25
CA LEU A 22 -9.56 19.01 -8.51
C LEU A 22 -10.66 19.59 -9.42
N VAL A 23 -11.84 18.97 -9.42
CA VAL A 23 -13.10 19.59 -9.87
C VAL A 23 -14.20 19.17 -8.90
N GLY A 24 -14.83 20.14 -8.23
CA GLY A 24 -16.12 19.93 -7.55
C GLY A 24 -16.25 20.54 -6.16
N CYS A 25 -16.32 21.87 -6.10
CA CYS A 25 -16.86 22.63 -4.98
C CYS A 25 -18.40 22.46 -4.92
N SER A 26 -18.98 22.05 -3.77
CA SER A 26 -20.19 22.67 -3.19
C SER A 26 -20.55 22.02 -1.83
N SER A 27 -20.65 22.85 -0.79
CA SER A 27 -21.03 22.51 0.59
C SER A 27 -22.53 22.28 0.78
N ASP A 28 -22.92 21.44 1.74
CA ASP A 28 -24.02 21.73 2.68
C ASP A 28 -23.90 20.92 4.00
N SER A 29 -24.42 21.50 5.08
CA SER A 29 -24.21 21.25 6.52
C SER A 29 -25.03 20.11 7.14
N GLY A 30 -24.57 19.58 8.30
CA GLY A 30 -25.44 18.83 9.23
C GLY A 30 -24.76 18.08 10.38
N SER A 31 -24.63 18.75 11.53
CA SER A 31 -24.85 18.34 12.94
C SER A 31 -24.27 17.05 13.58
N ASP A 32 -23.43 17.29 14.60
CA ASP A 32 -23.53 16.91 16.03
C ASP A 32 -23.70 15.47 16.55
N GLU A 33 -22.88 15.21 17.58
CA GLU A 33 -23.07 14.41 18.80
C GLU A 33 -22.50 12.98 18.97
N ALA A 34 -21.60 12.92 19.97
CA ALA A 34 -21.61 12.04 21.14
C ALA A 34 -20.56 10.92 21.26
N ALA A 35 -19.90 10.97 22.42
CA ALA A 35 -18.90 10.07 22.95
C ALA A 35 -19.44 8.68 23.30
N ALA A 36 -18.57 7.67 23.22
CA ALA A 36 -18.61 6.52 24.12
C ALA A 36 -17.21 5.90 24.27
N ASP A 37 -16.72 6.03 25.50
CA ASP A 37 -15.71 5.23 26.19
C ASP A 37 -15.97 3.71 26.03
N THR A 38 -14.91 2.92 25.82
CA THR A 38 -14.78 1.55 26.34
C THR A 38 -13.30 1.12 26.36
N THR A 39 -12.69 1.25 27.53
CA THR A 39 -11.97 0.20 28.28
C THR A 39 -10.84 -0.63 27.61
N THR A 40 -9.63 -0.40 28.13
CA THR A 40 -8.45 -1.28 28.28
C THR A 40 -8.68 -2.79 28.31
N SER A 41 -7.87 -3.57 27.57
CA SER A 41 -7.07 -4.66 28.18
C SER A 41 -5.90 -5.11 27.30
N ALA A 42 -4.79 -5.35 27.97
CA ALA A 42 -3.56 -5.92 27.48
C ALA A 42 -3.65 -7.44 27.25
N ALA A 43 -2.60 -7.90 26.54
CA ALA A 43 -2.03 -9.24 26.49
C ALA A 43 -2.55 -10.22 25.41
N ALA A 44 -1.65 -10.53 24.49
CA ALA A 44 -1.38 -11.91 24.10
C ALA A 44 0.13 -12.08 23.87
N SER A 45 0.82 -12.62 24.87
CA SER A 45 2.06 -13.37 24.66
C SER A 45 1.67 -14.80 24.30
N GLN A 46 2.05 -15.28 23.11
CA GLN A 46 2.47 -16.66 22.87
C GLN A 46 2.78 -16.89 21.38
N ALA A 47 3.99 -17.36 21.11
CA ALA A 47 4.19 -18.40 20.10
C ALA A 47 5.30 -19.33 20.58
N ALA A 48 4.89 -20.33 21.35
CA ALA A 48 5.57 -21.61 21.39
C ALA A 48 5.21 -22.38 20.11
N GLY A 49 6.17 -23.13 19.59
CA GLY A 49 6.17 -23.79 18.27
C GLY A 49 4.90 -24.53 17.90
N GLY A 50 4.39 -24.16 16.73
CA GLY A 50 3.28 -24.73 15.99
C GLY A 50 2.79 -23.65 15.04
N SER A 51 3.33 -23.59 13.82
CA SER A 51 2.95 -22.56 12.84
C SER A 51 1.49 -22.73 12.46
N ASP A 52 0.61 -21.98 13.11
CA ASP A 52 -0.74 -21.76 12.63
C ASP A 52 -0.60 -20.98 11.31
N PRO A 53 -1.20 -21.44 10.19
CA PRO A 53 -1.11 -20.75 8.90
C PRO A 53 -1.57 -19.27 9.01
N SER A 54 -2.47 -18.98 9.94
CA SER A 54 -2.92 -17.62 10.24
C SER A 54 -1.82 -16.76 10.86
N ASN A 55 -0.98 -17.32 11.73
CA ASN A 55 0.16 -16.59 12.30
C ASN A 55 1.27 -16.37 11.26
N GLU A 56 1.44 -17.30 10.32
CA GLU A 56 2.42 -17.17 9.25
C GLU A 56 2.05 -16.05 8.27
N VAL A 57 0.81 -16.03 7.76
CA VAL A 57 0.35 -14.94 6.88
C VAL A 57 0.41 -13.58 7.59
N CYS A 58 0.08 -13.50 8.88
CA CYS A 58 0.18 -12.25 9.63
C CYS A 58 1.61 -11.73 9.74
N ALA A 59 2.59 -12.61 9.96
CA ALA A 59 4.00 -12.22 9.96
C ALA A 59 4.46 -11.73 8.58
N LYS A 60 3.97 -12.34 7.50
CA LYS A 60 4.27 -11.92 6.13
C LYS A 60 3.60 -10.59 5.76
N LEU A 61 2.37 -10.36 6.18
CA LEU A 61 1.69 -9.07 5.98
C LEU A 61 2.37 -7.94 6.75
N GLN A 62 2.91 -8.21 7.94
CA GLN A 62 3.72 -7.22 8.67
C GLN A 62 5.01 -6.90 7.93
N ASP A 63 5.71 -7.91 7.40
CA ASP A 63 6.92 -7.72 6.60
C ASP A 63 6.68 -6.84 5.36
N ILE A 64 5.59 -7.08 4.62
CA ILE A 64 5.19 -6.19 3.51
C ILE A 64 4.88 -4.78 4.03
N SER A 65 4.19 -4.67 5.17
CA SER A 65 3.86 -3.36 5.76
C SER A 65 5.11 -2.56 6.09
N ASP A 66 6.10 -3.19 6.72
CA ASP A 66 7.37 -2.57 7.09
C ASP A 66 8.18 -2.18 5.85
N TYR A 67 8.18 -3.02 4.82
CA TYR A 67 8.83 -2.76 3.55
C TYR A 67 8.24 -1.55 2.81
N GLU A 68 6.92 -1.51 2.67
CA GLU A 68 6.21 -0.41 2.00
C GLU A 68 6.40 0.91 2.76
N MET A 69 6.34 0.89 4.09
CA MET A 69 6.64 2.08 4.90
C MET A 69 8.07 2.60 4.69
N GLN A 70 9.06 1.72 4.75
CA GLN A 70 10.46 2.10 4.53
C GLN A 70 10.68 2.63 3.11
N SER A 71 10.06 2.00 2.12
CA SER A 71 10.14 2.41 0.72
C SER A 71 9.48 3.76 0.48
N MET A 72 8.29 3.99 1.03
CA MET A 72 7.62 5.29 0.95
C MET A 72 8.42 6.40 1.66
N GLN A 73 9.06 6.12 2.79
CA GLN A 73 9.92 7.09 3.47
C GLN A 73 11.15 7.43 2.62
N ALA A 74 11.77 6.44 1.98
CA ALA A 74 12.89 6.67 1.07
C ALA A 74 12.46 7.51 -0.15
N LEU A 75 11.29 7.23 -0.72
CA LEU A 75 10.74 7.96 -1.86
C LEU A 75 10.31 9.39 -1.48
N ALA A 76 9.66 9.58 -0.34
CA ALA A 76 9.24 10.89 0.15
C ALA A 76 10.42 11.79 0.59
N GLY A 77 11.52 11.16 1.01
CA GLY A 77 12.77 11.86 1.33
C GLY A 77 13.61 12.23 0.11
N ALA A 78 13.32 11.66 -1.07
CA ALA A 78 14.02 11.97 -2.30
C ALA A 78 13.49 13.26 -2.94
N ASP A 79 14.39 14.15 -3.34
CA ASP A 79 14.04 15.35 -4.09
C ASP A 79 13.78 14.96 -5.56
N PRO A 80 12.62 15.30 -6.17
CA PRO A 80 12.40 15.09 -7.59
C PRO A 80 13.44 15.76 -8.51
N ALA A 81 14.09 16.83 -8.03
CA ALA A 81 15.22 17.47 -8.73
C ALA A 81 16.50 16.62 -8.70
N ASP A 82 16.63 15.70 -7.73
CA ASP A 82 17.68 14.68 -7.67
C ASP A 82 17.17 13.36 -8.27
N TRP A 83 16.90 13.39 -9.58
CA TRP A 83 16.41 12.23 -10.32
C TRP A 83 17.25 10.96 -10.07
N PRO A 84 18.60 10.98 -10.07
CA PRO A 84 19.39 9.78 -9.77
C PRO A 84 19.07 9.15 -8.41
N ALA A 85 18.87 9.95 -7.36
CA ALA A 85 18.49 9.43 -6.04
C ALA A 85 17.07 8.83 -6.05
N LEU A 86 16.10 9.52 -6.65
CA LEU A 86 14.72 9.04 -6.77
C LEU A 86 14.64 7.78 -7.63
N GLN A 87 15.35 7.74 -8.76
CA GLN A 87 15.47 6.58 -9.65
C GLN A 87 16.02 5.36 -8.90
N SER A 88 17.05 5.55 -8.09
CA SER A 88 17.62 4.48 -7.27
C SER A 88 16.60 3.95 -6.26
N ALA A 89 15.83 4.83 -5.60
CA ALA A 89 14.80 4.44 -4.65
C ALA A 89 13.64 3.69 -5.32
N LEU A 90 13.15 4.17 -6.46
CA LEU A 90 12.11 3.51 -7.25
C LEU A 90 12.57 2.13 -7.76
N THR A 91 13.82 2.02 -8.21
CA THR A 91 14.39 0.75 -8.68
C THR A 91 14.55 -0.24 -7.54
N ALA A 92 15.04 0.22 -6.39
CA ALA A 92 15.13 -0.61 -5.18
C ALA A 92 13.74 -1.11 -4.76
N TYR A 93 12.75 -0.22 -4.73
CA TYR A 93 11.36 -0.59 -4.46
C TYR A 93 10.82 -1.63 -5.45
N SER A 94 11.01 -1.43 -6.75
CA SER A 94 10.54 -2.38 -7.75
C SER A 94 11.19 -3.76 -7.57
N SER A 95 12.49 -3.80 -7.25
CA SER A 95 13.24 -5.05 -7.07
C SER A 95 12.88 -5.83 -5.81
N GLY A 96 12.48 -5.16 -4.73
CA GLY A 96 12.11 -5.81 -3.46
C GLY A 96 10.67 -6.32 -3.42
N LEU A 97 9.81 -5.92 -4.35
CA LEU A 97 8.40 -6.33 -4.36
C LEU A 97 8.21 -7.84 -4.29
N ALA A 98 8.90 -8.60 -5.13
CA ALA A 98 8.76 -10.06 -5.14
C ALA A 98 9.26 -10.70 -3.82
N GLU A 99 10.35 -10.18 -3.25
CA GLU A 99 10.94 -10.71 -2.01
C GLU A 99 9.98 -10.61 -0.81
N HIS A 100 9.19 -9.53 -0.75
CA HIS A 100 8.23 -9.30 0.32
C HIS A 100 6.82 -9.85 0.03
N TYR A 101 6.33 -9.72 -1.21
CA TYR A 101 4.97 -10.14 -1.56
C TYR A 101 4.83 -11.65 -1.82
N ASP A 102 5.79 -12.29 -2.50
CA ASP A 102 5.65 -13.70 -2.89
C ASP A 102 5.50 -14.65 -1.69
N PRO A 103 6.27 -14.50 -0.59
CA PRO A 103 6.08 -15.34 0.59
C PRO A 103 4.71 -15.19 1.24
N ALA A 104 4.09 -14.00 1.16
CA ALA A 104 2.74 -13.78 1.68
C ALA A 104 1.69 -14.41 0.77
N ILE A 105 1.88 -14.33 -0.56
CA ILE A 105 1.00 -14.93 -1.57
C ILE A 105 0.98 -16.45 -1.42
N ASP A 106 2.13 -17.08 -1.17
CA ASP A 106 2.26 -18.54 -1.07
C ASP A 106 1.50 -19.15 0.12
N VAL A 107 1.34 -18.41 1.21
CA VAL A 107 0.74 -18.89 2.46
C VAL A 107 -0.67 -18.37 2.70
N ALA A 108 -1.08 -17.36 1.95
CA ALA A 108 -2.40 -16.76 2.03
C ALA A 108 -3.51 -17.66 1.44
N ASP A 109 -4.75 -17.44 1.88
CA ASP A 109 -5.91 -18.00 1.20
C ASP A 109 -6.07 -17.43 -0.21
N GLU A 110 -6.85 -18.09 -1.07
CA GLU A 110 -6.99 -17.74 -2.49
C GLU A 110 -7.39 -16.27 -2.72
N GLN A 111 -8.27 -15.72 -1.88
CA GLN A 111 -8.72 -14.34 -2.03
C GLN A 111 -7.61 -13.36 -1.65
N THR A 112 -6.97 -13.59 -0.50
CA THR A 112 -5.87 -12.74 -0.01
C THR A 112 -4.65 -12.83 -0.94
N ALA A 113 -4.31 -14.02 -1.44
CA ALA A 113 -3.24 -14.23 -2.43
C ALA A 113 -3.52 -13.48 -3.74
N SER A 114 -4.76 -13.53 -4.24
CA SER A 114 -5.18 -12.77 -5.43
C SER A 114 -5.03 -11.27 -5.22
N ASP A 115 -5.39 -10.76 -4.04
CA ASP A 115 -5.31 -9.34 -3.73
C ASP A 115 -3.87 -8.87 -3.55
N LEU A 116 -3.02 -9.63 -2.87
CA LEU A 116 -1.59 -9.37 -2.78
C LEU A 116 -0.91 -9.36 -4.15
N THR A 117 -1.29 -10.28 -5.04
CA THR A 117 -0.78 -10.32 -6.42
C THR A 117 -1.13 -9.04 -7.18
N LYS A 118 -2.38 -8.57 -7.10
CA LYS A 118 -2.82 -7.31 -7.74
C LYS A 118 -2.02 -6.12 -7.22
N LEU A 119 -1.74 -6.06 -5.92
CA LEU A 119 -0.96 -4.98 -5.31
C LEU A 119 0.49 -4.98 -5.80
N ARG A 120 1.13 -6.15 -5.78
CA ARG A 120 2.49 -6.33 -6.28
C ARG A 120 2.59 -5.95 -7.75
N ASP A 121 1.69 -6.45 -8.58
CA ASP A 121 1.73 -6.25 -10.03
C ASP A 121 1.45 -4.79 -10.41
N ALA A 122 0.48 -4.14 -9.75
CA ALA A 122 0.24 -2.71 -9.93
C ALA A 122 1.46 -1.88 -9.51
N SER A 123 2.12 -2.23 -8.40
CA SER A 123 3.30 -1.52 -7.91
C SER A 123 4.52 -1.71 -8.82
N ALA A 124 4.68 -2.91 -9.38
CA ALA A 124 5.68 -3.20 -10.39
C ALA A 124 5.40 -2.40 -11.67
N ALA A 125 4.16 -2.37 -12.16
CA ALA A 125 3.78 -1.60 -13.35
C ALA A 125 3.99 -0.08 -13.17
N ALA A 126 3.75 0.44 -11.96
CA ALA A 126 3.94 1.84 -11.64
C ALA A 126 5.41 2.26 -11.66
N THR A 127 6.32 1.31 -11.40
CA THR A 127 7.75 1.56 -11.26
C THR A 127 8.61 0.97 -12.38
N ALA A 128 8.02 0.20 -13.29
CA ALA A 128 8.73 -0.53 -14.34
C ALA A 128 9.64 0.35 -15.22
N SER A 129 9.22 1.58 -15.49
CA SER A 129 9.98 2.53 -16.30
C SER A 129 11.12 3.23 -15.56
N ALA A 130 11.18 3.16 -14.23
CA ALA A 130 12.10 3.96 -13.43
C ALA A 130 13.56 3.72 -13.82
N ALA A 131 13.96 2.46 -14.05
CA ALA A 131 15.33 2.11 -14.39
C ALA A 131 15.81 2.67 -15.74
N ASP A 132 14.90 2.83 -16.70
CA ASP A 132 15.22 3.23 -18.07
C ASP A 132 14.89 4.71 -18.37
N ALA A 133 14.13 5.37 -17.49
CA ALA A 133 13.74 6.75 -17.69
C ALA A 133 14.94 7.72 -17.52
N PRO A 134 15.21 8.60 -18.49
CA PRO A 134 16.32 9.55 -18.43
C PRO A 134 16.06 10.75 -17.51
N SER A 135 14.82 11.00 -17.12
CA SER A 135 14.42 12.06 -16.19
C SER A 135 13.13 11.70 -15.46
N TYR A 136 12.84 12.45 -14.40
CA TYR A 136 11.59 12.33 -13.65
C TYR A 136 10.36 12.58 -14.52
N GLU A 137 10.40 13.54 -15.44
CA GLU A 137 9.26 13.83 -16.32
C GLU A 137 8.91 12.65 -17.22
N VAL A 138 9.94 12.01 -17.81
CA VAL A 138 9.73 10.83 -18.66
C VAL A 138 9.21 9.66 -17.83
N PHE A 139 9.75 9.44 -16.63
CA PHE A 139 9.23 8.44 -15.71
C PHE A 139 7.75 8.70 -15.37
N ASN A 140 7.41 9.93 -14.99
CA ASN A 140 6.06 10.31 -14.58
C ASN A 140 5.05 10.16 -15.73
N GLU A 141 5.41 10.56 -16.95
CA GLU A 141 4.56 10.34 -18.14
C GLU A 141 4.33 8.85 -18.41
N GLN A 142 5.36 8.02 -18.31
CA GLN A 142 5.25 6.58 -18.53
C GLN A 142 4.49 5.87 -17.40
N SER A 143 4.74 6.24 -16.15
CA SER A 143 4.09 5.67 -14.96
C SER A 143 2.58 5.99 -14.92
N THR A 144 2.19 7.21 -15.32
CA THR A 144 0.77 7.60 -15.36
C THR A 144 -0.01 7.00 -16.52
N THR A 145 0.68 6.44 -17.52
CA THR A 145 0.05 5.78 -18.68
C THR A 145 0.21 4.27 -18.67
N SER A 146 1.04 3.71 -17.78
CA SER A 146 1.31 2.28 -17.70
C SER A 146 0.22 1.48 -16.99
N ILE A 147 -0.62 2.14 -16.19
CA ILE A 147 -1.72 1.51 -15.44
C ILE A 147 -3.04 2.14 -15.87
N ASP A 148 -3.96 1.32 -16.37
CA ASP A 148 -5.33 1.77 -16.66
C ASP A 148 -6.14 1.97 -15.36
N VAL A 149 -7.20 2.77 -15.45
CA VAL A 149 -8.02 3.14 -14.29
C VAL A 149 -8.65 1.92 -13.61
N ASP A 150 -9.03 0.90 -14.38
CA ASP A 150 -9.65 -0.30 -13.82
C ASP A 150 -8.63 -1.13 -13.03
N THR A 151 -7.40 -1.26 -13.53
CA THR A 151 -6.29 -1.91 -12.82
C THR A 151 -5.91 -1.14 -11.55
N ALA A 152 -5.83 0.19 -11.62
CA ALA A 152 -5.56 1.03 -10.45
C ALA A 152 -6.66 0.88 -9.39
N GLN A 153 -7.94 0.90 -9.80
CA GLN A 153 -9.07 0.71 -8.89
C GLN A 153 -9.08 -0.70 -8.28
N ALA A 154 -8.78 -1.72 -9.07
CA ALA A 154 -8.68 -3.10 -8.59
C ALA A 154 -7.58 -3.26 -7.52
N ALA A 155 -6.44 -2.57 -7.68
CA ALA A 155 -5.38 -2.53 -6.68
C ALA A 155 -5.81 -1.78 -5.41
N ILE A 156 -6.51 -0.65 -5.53
CA ILE A 156 -7.05 0.09 -4.37
C ILE A 156 -8.05 -0.76 -3.58
N ASP A 157 -8.93 -1.47 -4.29
CA ASP A 157 -9.92 -2.35 -3.66
C ASP A 157 -9.25 -3.57 -3.02
N ALA A 158 -8.21 -4.12 -3.66
CA ALA A 158 -7.38 -5.19 -3.10
C ALA A 158 -6.67 -4.73 -1.82
N SER A 159 -6.05 -3.54 -1.82
CA SER A 159 -5.41 -2.94 -0.64
C SER A 159 -6.40 -2.82 0.52
N THR A 160 -7.62 -2.38 0.23
CA THR A 160 -8.69 -2.28 1.24
C THR A 160 -9.03 -3.63 1.84
N ARG A 161 -9.15 -4.68 1.01
CA ARG A 161 -9.47 -6.04 1.48
C ARG A 161 -8.33 -6.65 2.29
N VAL A 162 -7.08 -6.46 1.87
CA VAL A 162 -5.90 -6.94 2.60
C VAL A 162 -5.76 -6.25 3.96
N ASP A 163 -6.02 -4.93 4.05
CA ASP A 163 -6.02 -4.22 5.34
C ASP A 163 -7.17 -4.69 6.25
N GLN A 164 -8.37 -4.93 5.71
CA GLN A 164 -9.48 -5.51 6.49
C GLN A 164 -9.14 -6.92 6.98
N TYR A 165 -8.49 -7.72 6.15
CA TYR A 165 -8.00 -9.04 6.53
C TYR A 165 -6.98 -8.95 7.67
N ALA A 166 -5.99 -8.06 7.55
CA ALA A 166 -4.99 -7.85 8.60
C ALA A 166 -5.63 -7.38 9.91
N GLN A 167 -6.61 -6.47 9.86
CA GLN A 167 -7.30 -6.00 11.05
C GLN A 167 -8.11 -7.11 11.74
N SER A 168 -8.85 -7.89 10.95
CA SER A 168 -9.74 -8.92 11.49
C SER A 168 -9.02 -10.20 11.92
N THR A 169 -7.92 -10.56 11.24
CA THR A 169 -7.20 -11.81 11.46
C THR A 169 -5.94 -11.61 12.29
N CYS A 170 -5.19 -10.55 12.01
CA CYS A 170 -3.87 -10.30 12.61
C CYS A 170 -3.88 -9.26 13.74
N GLY A 171 -4.99 -8.52 13.90
CA GLY A 171 -5.14 -7.52 14.94
C GLY A 171 -4.35 -6.23 14.70
N PHE A 172 -3.86 -5.99 13.48
CA PHE A 172 -3.20 -4.73 13.11
C PHE A 172 -3.77 -4.17 11.80
N SER A 173 -3.72 -2.85 11.65
CA SER A 173 -4.00 -2.20 10.37
C SER A 173 -2.70 -1.90 9.67
N ILE A 174 -2.63 -2.27 8.39
CA ILE A 174 -1.52 -1.96 7.51
C ILE A 174 -1.48 -0.45 7.23
N ASN A 175 -2.64 0.22 7.24
CA ASN A 175 -2.77 1.65 6.95
C ASN A 175 -2.53 2.59 8.14
N GLN A 176 -2.35 2.09 9.38
CA GLN A 176 -2.26 2.95 10.58
C GLN A 176 -0.95 2.81 11.36
N GLN A 177 0.10 2.24 10.77
CA GLN A 177 1.43 2.17 11.38
C GLN A 177 2.27 3.43 11.10
#